data_AF-A0A7S3WUS3-F1
#
_entry.id   AF-A0A7S3WUS3-F1
#
_cell.length_a   1.000
_cell.length_b   1.000
_cell.length_c   1.000
_cell.angle_alpha   90.00
_cell.angle_beta   90.00
_cell.angle_gamma   90.00
#
_symmetry.space_group_name_H-M   'P 1'
#
loop_
_entity.id
_entity.type
_entity.pdbx_description
1 polymer ?
#
loop_
_entity_poly.entity_id
_entity_poly.type
_entity_poly.pdbx_seq_one_letter_code
_entity_poly.pdbx_strand_id
1 'polypeptide(L)'
;SLSSPKDVRVRAIAAHVALMCFGYGLRSSSPGTDYYNKHSTDVEQIGDFWSHSWKASGWQKIATLLLFYNGRPSAIAGLVAALLAALLCAAWTPSPEASGVMAL
;
A
#
# COMPACT_ATOMS: atom_id res chain seq x y z
N SER A 1 -26.06 -13.25 -34.50
CA SER A 1 -25.28 -14.09 -33.57
C SER A 1 -24.96 -13.25 -32.35
N LEU A 2 -25.75 -13.37 -31.28
CA LEU A 2 -25.52 -12.66 -30.02
C LEU A 2 -24.44 -13.44 -29.26
N SER A 3 -23.28 -12.81 -29.06
CA SER A 3 -22.17 -13.39 -28.31
C SER A 3 -22.63 -13.75 -26.90
N SER A 4 -22.31 -14.98 -26.48
CA SER A 4 -22.48 -15.50 -25.13
C SER A 4 -22.06 -14.44 -24.07
N PRO A 5 -22.84 -14.21 -23.01
CA PRO A 5 -22.55 -13.22 -21.96
C PRO A 5 -21.30 -13.51 -21.11
N LYS A 6 -20.45 -14.45 -21.54
CA LYS A 6 -19.23 -14.89 -20.84
C LYS A 6 -17.96 -14.21 -21.32
N ASP A 7 -18.01 -13.39 -22.38
CA ASP A 7 -16.82 -12.79 -23.02
C ASP A 7 -16.67 -11.28 -22.77
N VAL A 8 -17.30 -10.72 -21.72
CA VAL A 8 -17.04 -9.33 -21.32
C VAL A 8 -15.76 -9.29 -20.50
N ARG A 9 -14.61 -9.25 -21.19
CA ARG A 9 -13.32 -8.99 -20.55
C ARG A 9 -13.25 -7.51 -20.17
N VAL A 10 -13.16 -7.27 -18.87
CA VAL A 10 -12.98 -5.92 -18.32
C VAL A 10 -11.50 -5.68 -18.07
N ARG A 11 -11.04 -4.45 -18.33
CA ARG A 11 -9.65 -4.05 -18.09
C ARG A 11 -9.51 -3.58 -16.65
N ALA A 12 -8.58 -4.15 -15.90
CA ALA A 12 -8.28 -3.77 -14.53
C ALA A 12 -6.77 -3.52 -14.34
N ILE A 13 -6.42 -2.80 -13.28
CA ILE A 13 -5.04 -2.55 -12.87
C ILE A 13 -4.83 -3.03 -11.44
N ALA A 14 -3.65 -3.56 -11.14
CA ALA A 14 -3.32 -3.93 -9.77
C ALA A 14 -3.21 -2.69 -8.86
N ALA A 15 -3.77 -2.78 -7.64
CA ALA A 15 -3.85 -1.65 -6.70
C ALA A 15 -2.48 -1.02 -6.38
N HIS A 16 -1.42 -1.83 -6.26
CA HIS A 16 -0.07 -1.34 -5.99
C HIS A 16 0.49 -0.51 -7.14
N VAL A 17 0.14 -0.80 -8.39
CA VAL A 17 0.55 0.00 -9.56
C VAL A 17 -0.22 1.31 -9.58
N ALA A 18 -1.52 1.29 -9.32
CA ALA A 18 -2.32 2.50 -9.25
C ALA A 18 -1.89 3.44 -8.11
N LEU A 19 -1.30 2.90 -7.03
CA LEU A 19 -0.80 3.64 -5.88
C LEU A 19 0.71 3.94 -5.92
N MET A 20 1.44 3.52 -6.96
CA MET A 20 2.85 3.87 -7.11
C MET A 20 3.07 5.37 -7.06
N CYS A 21 4.22 5.78 -6.50
CA CYS A 21 4.61 7.19 -6.38
C CYS A 21 3.51 8.07 -5.75
N PHE A 22 2.88 7.57 -4.67
CA PHE A 22 1.76 8.22 -3.98
C PHE A 22 0.57 8.48 -4.92
N GLY A 23 0.18 7.46 -5.66
CA GLY A 23 -0.91 7.55 -6.63
C GLY A 23 -0.60 8.50 -7.78
N TYR A 24 0.61 8.46 -8.32
CA TYR A 24 1.01 9.33 -9.44
C TYR A 24 0.00 9.30 -10.60
N GLY A 25 -0.44 8.10 -11.00
CA GLY A 25 -1.49 7.93 -12.01
C GLY A 25 -2.84 8.53 -11.58
N LEU A 26 -3.18 8.52 -10.29
CA LEU A 26 -4.43 9.07 -9.75
C LEU A 26 -4.37 10.61 -9.63
N ARG A 27 -3.16 11.16 -9.50
CA ARG A 27 -2.88 12.60 -9.38
C ARG A 27 -2.72 13.28 -10.73
N SER A 28 -2.27 12.53 -11.73
CA SER A 28 -2.12 13.04 -13.08
C SER A 28 -3.51 13.19 -13.71
N SER A 29 -4.10 14.38 -13.56
CA SER A 29 -5.36 14.76 -14.18
C SER A 29 -5.27 14.94 -15.70
N SER A 30 -4.18 14.51 -16.34
CA SER A 30 -3.98 14.71 -17.78
C SER A 30 -4.70 13.60 -18.54
N PRO A 31 -5.77 13.93 -19.29
CA PRO A 31 -6.49 12.97 -20.13
C PRO A 31 -5.60 12.62 -21.31
N GLY A 32 -4.82 11.55 -21.18
CA GLY A 32 -3.84 11.15 -22.20
C GLY A 32 -2.60 10.47 -21.65
N THR A 33 -2.42 10.38 -20.33
CA THR A 33 -1.37 9.51 -19.79
C THR A 33 -1.73 8.05 -20.03
N ASP A 34 -0.99 7.43 -20.94
CA ASP A 34 -1.07 6.00 -21.29
C ASP A 34 -0.72 5.06 -20.11
N TYR A 35 -0.56 5.61 -18.90
CA TYR A 35 -0.14 4.89 -17.70
C TYR A 35 -1.10 3.75 -17.36
N TYR A 36 -2.40 4.05 -17.24
CA TYR A 36 -3.38 3.01 -16.94
C TYR A 36 -3.60 2.06 -18.10
N ASN A 37 -3.53 2.55 -19.34
CA ASN A 37 -3.71 1.71 -20.52
C ASN A 37 -2.56 0.72 -20.73
N LYS A 38 -1.33 1.12 -20.41
CA LYS A 38 -0.12 0.29 -20.46
C LYS A 38 -0.05 -0.74 -19.34
N HIS A 39 -0.56 -0.40 -18.15
CA HIS A 39 -0.50 -1.28 -16.98
C HIS A 39 -1.79 -2.05 -16.69
N SER A 40 -2.86 -1.81 -17.47
CA SER A 40 -4.09 -2.58 -17.34
C SER A 40 -4.00 -3.91 -18.07
N THR A 41 -4.62 -4.92 -17.47
CA THR A 41 -4.72 -6.27 -18.00
C THR A 41 -6.18 -6.68 -18.11
N ASP A 42 -6.48 -7.59 -19.03
CA ASP A 42 -7.82 -8.16 -19.16
C ASP A 42 -8.05 -9.14 -18.00
N VAL A 43 -9.12 -8.91 -17.24
CA VAL A 43 -9.52 -9.78 -16.15
C VAL A 43 -10.96 -10.26 -16.36
N GLU A 44 -11.22 -11.50 -15.94
CA GLU A 44 -12.58 -12.06 -15.95
C GLU A 44 -13.45 -11.45 -14.84
N GLN A 45 -12.84 -11.06 -13.73
CA GLN A 45 -13.52 -10.46 -12.59
C GLN A 45 -12.70 -9.33 -11.97
N ILE A 46 -13.40 -8.26 -11.58
CA ILE A 46 -12.84 -7.15 -10.82
C ILE A 46 -13.04 -7.47 -9.34
N GLY A 47 -11.95 -7.53 -8.57
CA GLY A 47 -12.03 -7.71 -7.11
C GLY A 47 -12.60 -6.47 -6.42
N ASP A 48 -11.98 -5.30 -6.66
CA ASP A 48 -12.38 -4.02 -6.09
C ASP A 48 -12.62 -2.99 -7.20
N PHE A 49 -13.72 -2.26 -7.11
CA PHE A 49 -14.05 -1.19 -8.04
C PHE A 49 -13.95 0.18 -7.37
N TRP A 50 -13.06 1.04 -7.90
CA TRP A 50 -12.94 2.43 -7.43
C TRP A 50 -13.75 3.36 -8.33
N SER A 51 -14.82 3.94 -7.81
CA SER A 51 -15.64 4.86 -8.59
C SER A 51 -14.97 6.24 -8.75
N HIS A 52 -15.05 6.79 -9.95
CA HIS A 52 -14.53 8.14 -10.23
C HIS A 52 -15.27 9.24 -9.44
N SER A 53 -16.51 8.96 -9.01
CA SER A 53 -17.41 9.92 -8.32
C SER A 53 -17.25 9.96 -6.79
N TRP A 54 -16.06 9.66 -6.26
CA TRP A 54 -15.78 9.95 -4.85
C TRP A 54 -15.78 11.48 -4.68
N LYS A 55 -16.72 12.01 -3.89
CA LYS A 55 -16.83 13.44 -3.52
C LYS A 55 -15.62 13.96 -2.70
N ALA A 56 -14.61 13.13 -2.47
CA ALA A 56 -13.39 13.50 -1.76
C ALA A 56 -12.34 14.12 -2.70
N SER A 57 -11.45 14.95 -2.15
CA SER A 57 -10.31 15.49 -2.92
C SER A 57 -9.35 14.38 -3.32
N GLY A 58 -8.61 14.55 -4.42
CA GLY A 58 -7.71 13.50 -4.95
C GLY A 58 -6.74 12.93 -3.91
N TRP A 59 -6.19 13.80 -3.05
CA TRP A 59 -5.32 13.41 -1.95
C TRP A 59 -6.01 12.55 -0.89
N GLN A 60 -7.26 12.87 -0.55
CA GLN A 60 -8.05 12.05 0.38
C GLN A 60 -8.26 10.64 -0.19
N LYS A 61 -8.56 10.54 -1.51
CA LYS A 61 -8.71 9.23 -2.18
C LYS A 61 -7.44 8.39 -2.06
N ILE A 62 -6.29 9.01 -2.35
CA ILE A 62 -4.98 8.34 -2.32
C ILE A 62 -4.61 7.92 -0.90
N ALA A 63 -4.79 8.80 0.09
CA ALA A 63 -4.52 8.49 1.48
C ALA A 63 -5.38 7.34 1.99
N THR A 64 -6.67 7.34 1.68
CA THR A 64 -7.59 6.25 2.03
C THR A 64 -7.16 4.92 1.38
N LEU A 65 -6.83 4.94 0.09
CA LEU A 65 -6.37 3.75 -0.62
C LEU A 65 -5.03 3.21 -0.09
N LEU A 66 -4.08 4.10 0.18
CA LEU A 66 -2.80 3.72 0.80
C LEU A 66 -3.03 3.08 2.16
N LEU A 67 -3.89 3.65 3.00
CA LEU A 67 -4.22 3.08 4.31
C LEU A 67 -4.95 1.73 4.19
N PHE A 68 -5.89 1.62 3.25
CA PHE A 68 -6.67 0.40 3.06
C PHE A 68 -5.80 -0.78 2.59
N TYR A 69 -4.96 -0.55 1.58
CA TYR A 69 -4.11 -1.61 1.01
C TYR A 69 -2.80 -1.83 1.78
N ASN A 70 -2.22 -0.79 2.40
CA ASN A 70 -0.93 -0.87 3.09
C ASN A 70 -1.03 -0.81 4.62
N GLY A 71 -2.20 -0.57 5.20
CA GLY A 71 -2.35 -0.44 6.65
C GLY A 71 -1.92 -1.68 7.42
N ARG A 72 -2.43 -2.86 7.02
CA ARG A 72 -2.04 -4.15 7.64
C ARG A 72 -0.54 -4.45 7.51
N PRO A 73 0.08 -4.40 6.31
CA PRO A 73 1.52 -4.66 6.20
C PRO A 73 2.36 -3.59 6.92
N SER A 74 1.92 -2.33 6.96
CA SER A 74 2.63 -1.26 7.68
C SER A 74 2.60 -1.49 9.19
N ALA A 75 1.45 -1.93 9.73
CA ALA A 75 1.34 -2.30 11.14
C ALA A 75 2.23 -3.48 11.51
N ILE A 76 2.28 -4.51 10.67
CA ILE A 76 3.18 -5.67 10.86
C ILE A 76 4.64 -5.22 10.80
N ALA A 77 5.02 -4.44 9.79
CA ALA A 77 6.38 -3.93 9.64
C ALA A 77 6.78 -3.05 10.84
N GLY A 78 5.89 -2.18 11.32
CA GLY A 78 6.10 -1.34 12.50
C GLY A 78 6.28 -2.17 13.77
N LEU A 79 5.49 -3.22 13.96
CA LEU A 79 5.65 -4.14 15.08
C LEU A 79 7.00 -4.85 15.05
N VAL A 80 7.41 -5.37 13.89
CA VAL A 80 8.71 -6.03 13.71
C VAL A 80 9.84 -5.05 14.01
N ALA A 81 9.78 -3.82 13.48
CA ALA A 81 10.78 -2.80 13.75
C ALA A 81 10.86 -2.43 15.25
N ALA A 82 9.71 -2.30 15.93
CA ALA A 82 9.67 -2.04 17.36
C ALA A 82 10.28 -3.17 18.19
N LEU A 83 10.00 -4.43 17.83
CA LEU A 83 10.60 -5.60 18.49
C LEU A 83 12.11 -5.64 18.28
N LEU A 84 12.59 -5.39 17.05
CA LEU A 84 14.02 -5.32 16.77
C LEU A 84 14.71 -4.20 17.54
N ALA A 85 14.08 -3.02 17.61
CA ALA A 85 14.60 -1.89 18.39
C ALA A 85 14.65 -2.23 19.89
N ALA A 86 13.61 -2.86 20.44
CA ALA A 86 13.59 -3.28 21.84
C ALA A 86 14.70 -4.31 22.14
N LEU A 87 14.90 -5.28 21.26
CA LEU A 87 15.98 -6.28 21.38
C LEU A 87 17.37 -5.63 21.31
N LEU A 88 17.57 -4.69 20.39
CA LEU A 88 18.81 -3.92 20.29
C LEU A 88 19.06 -3.08 21.55
N CYS A 89 18.04 -2.40 22.07
CA CYS A 89 18.15 -1.65 23.31
C CYS A 89 18.49 -2.56 24.50
N ALA A 90 17.84 -3.71 24.63
CA ALA A 90 18.12 -4.68 25.70
C ALA A 90 19.52 -5.30 25.58
N ALA A 91 20.00 -5.55 24.37
CA ALA A 91 21.36 -6.04 24.13
C ALA A 91 22.44 -4.98 24.38
N TRP A 92 22.10 -3.70 24.18
CA TRP A 92 23.02 -2.59 24.41
C TRP A 92 23.09 -2.16 25.88
N THR A 93 22.01 -2.33 26.67
CA THR A 93 22.06 -2.00 28.10
C THR A 93 23.07 -2.91 28.81
N PRO A 94 24.14 -2.37 29.43
CA PRO A 94 25.07 -3.18 30.20
C PRO A 94 24.33 -3.86 31.36
N SER A 95 24.61 -5.16 31.56
CA SER A 95 24.08 -5.93 32.70
C SER A 95 24.25 -5.15 34.00
N PRO A 96 23.22 -5.06 34.88
CA PRO A 96 23.32 -4.35 36.15
C PRO A 96 24.42 -4.91 37.08
N GLU A 97 24.92 -6.12 36.81
CA GLU A 97 26.06 -6.71 37.52
C GLU A 97 27.39 -5.97 37.24
N ALA A 98 27.53 -5.32 36.07
CA ALA A 98 28.73 -4.55 35.73
C ALA A 98 28.78 -3.17 36.42
N SER A 99 27.64 -2.66 36.90
CA SER A 99 27.55 -1.36 37.57
C SER A 99 27.87 -1.43 39.07
N GLY A 100 27.79 -2.62 39.68
CA GLY A 100 28.06 -2.83 41.10
C GLY A 100 29.56 -2.96 41.46
N VAL A 101 30.41 -3.31 40.50
CA VAL A 101 31.87 -3.47 40.70
C VAL A 101 32.66 -2.17 40.58
N MET A 102 32.04 -1.06 40.17
CA MET A 102 32.67 0.27 40.09
C MET A 102 32.33 1.18 41.29
N ALA A 103 31.57 0.67 42.27
CA ALA A 103 31.10 1.45 43.43
C ALA A 103 31.78 1.07 44.76
N LEU A 104 32.89 0.32 44.73
CA LEU A 104 33.72 0.00 45.90
C LEU A 104 35.17 0.43 45.68
#